data_AF-A0A6J2U6R0-F1
#
_entry.id   AF-A0A6J2U6R0-F1
#
_cell.length_a   1.000
_cell.length_b   1.000
_cell.length_c   1.000
_cell.angle_alpha   90.00
_cell.angle_beta   90.00
_cell.angle_gamma   90.00
#
_symmetry.space_group_name_H-M   'P 1'
#
loop_
_entity.id
_entity.type
_entity.pdbx_description
1 polymer ?
#
loop_
_entity_poly.entity_id
_entity_poly.type
_entity_poly.pdbx_seq_one_letter_code
_entity_poly.pdbx_strand_id
1 'polypeptide(L)'
;MDRHRGERWHRHQQPETLTYRKLKYMPVNLRKKAIREARNRNEPIVGKRRRHGRRKTNKKDEDFERCEHNAMLAATAEEMKQILKQPECADLLSDIPYDVTTTELLGEIAIAEGRATTIYVERDGLSTLTIVLHQEQPTIANLKHAIGEISHAQHTRTQRDRHEERLRRRGITKTKQAIDELKSCVPQQVDSMPPRSTGELVCSSLRNGHEHRAHVSWRFLWRAFTLFNVDTNQPINDENGRATLTDLGIENGATLKFVHRVKYFGRKRKK
;
A
#
# COMPACT_ATOMS: atom_id res chain seq x y z
N MET A 1 -28.89 52.43 62.46
CA MET A 1 -28.12 52.50 61.20
C MET A 1 -27.34 51.21 61.05
N ASP A 2 -27.69 50.51 59.97
CA ASP A 2 -27.36 49.13 59.64
C ASP A 2 -25.87 48.81 59.52
N ARG A 3 -25.49 47.61 60.00
CA ARG A 3 -24.23 46.96 59.63
C ARG A 3 -24.54 45.76 58.75
N HIS A 4 -24.63 45.98 57.45
CA HIS A 4 -24.60 44.89 56.48
C HIS A 4 -23.22 44.24 56.48
N ARG A 5 -23.19 42.96 56.84
CA ARG A 5 -22.03 42.07 56.76
C ARG A 5 -21.90 41.62 55.30
N GLY A 6 -21.07 42.32 54.53
CA GLY A 6 -20.74 41.93 53.16
C GLY A 6 -19.69 40.81 53.16
N GLU A 7 -20.11 39.62 52.73
CA GLU A 7 -19.25 38.46 52.52
C GLU A 7 -18.17 38.75 51.47
N ARG A 8 -16.91 38.64 51.86
CA ARG A 8 -15.75 38.80 50.96
C ARG A 8 -15.36 37.44 50.39
N TRP A 9 -15.98 37.03 49.29
CA TRP A 9 -15.51 35.93 48.46
C TRP A 9 -14.45 36.44 47.47
N HIS A 10 -13.18 36.52 47.89
CA HIS A 10 -12.07 36.57 46.94
C HIS A 10 -11.52 35.15 46.75
N ARG A 11 -12.15 34.41 45.82
CA ARG A 11 -11.57 33.21 45.23
C ARG A 11 -10.35 33.66 44.41
N HIS A 12 -9.15 33.50 44.97
CA HIS A 12 -7.90 33.63 44.24
C HIS A 12 -7.94 32.69 43.02
N GLN A 13 -8.22 33.23 41.83
CA GLN A 13 -7.92 32.56 40.58
C GLN A 13 -6.42 32.71 40.35
N GLN A 14 -5.64 31.79 40.92
CA GLN A 14 -4.25 31.59 40.49
C GLN A 14 -4.30 31.18 39.00
N PRO A 15 -3.51 31.79 38.10
CA PRO A 15 -3.37 31.29 36.74
C PRO A 15 -2.81 29.87 36.83
N GLU A 16 -3.63 28.88 36.49
CA GLU A 16 -3.23 27.48 36.56
C GLU A 16 -2.12 27.21 35.54
N THR A 17 -0.87 27.31 35.98
CA THR A 17 0.28 26.93 35.15
C THR A 17 0.15 25.46 34.73
N LEU A 18 0.27 25.22 33.41
CA LEU A 18 0.15 23.88 32.85
C LEU A 18 1.40 23.08 33.19
N THR A 19 1.24 22.03 34.01
CA THR A 19 2.35 21.17 34.42
C THR A 19 2.33 19.81 33.71
N TYR A 20 3.50 19.20 33.54
CA TYR A 20 3.60 17.82 33.03
C TYR A 20 2.84 16.80 33.89
N ARG A 21 2.69 17.07 35.20
CA ARG A 21 1.89 16.25 36.11
C ARG A 21 0.40 16.32 35.75
N LYS A 22 -0.15 17.52 35.52
CA LYS A 22 -1.55 17.70 35.07
C LYS A 22 -1.80 17.02 33.72
N LEU A 23 -0.89 17.19 32.76
CA LEU A 23 -0.96 16.55 31.45
C LEU A 23 -0.95 15.01 31.51
N LYS A 24 -0.32 14.41 32.53
CA LYS A 24 -0.26 12.95 32.68
C LYS A 24 -1.64 12.32 32.94
N TYR A 25 -2.48 12.99 33.72
CA TYR A 25 -3.80 12.49 34.12
C TYR A 25 -4.92 12.86 33.13
N MET A 26 -4.61 13.62 32.08
CA MET A 26 -5.57 13.99 31.04
C MET A 26 -5.72 12.88 29.98
N PRO A 27 -6.95 12.64 29.49
CA PRO A 27 -7.19 11.89 28.25
C PRO A 27 -6.39 12.45 27.08
N VAL A 28 -5.96 11.58 26.15
CA VAL A 28 -5.03 11.92 25.04
C VAL A 28 -5.49 13.15 24.25
N ASN A 29 -6.79 13.28 24.04
CA ASN A 29 -7.42 14.33 23.23
C ASN A 29 -7.27 15.70 23.91
N LEU A 30 -7.59 15.75 25.21
CA LEU A 30 -7.50 16.95 26.05
C LEU A 30 -6.05 17.36 26.30
N ARG A 31 -5.17 16.38 26.51
CA ARG A 31 -3.72 16.60 26.62
C ARG A 31 -3.14 17.27 25.38
N LYS A 32 -3.50 16.79 24.18
CA LYS A 32 -3.06 17.38 22.90
C LYS A 32 -3.60 18.79 22.71
N LYS A 33 -4.86 19.03 23.09
CA LYS A 33 -5.50 20.35 23.05
C LYS A 33 -4.78 21.34 23.97
N ALA A 34 -4.55 20.99 25.24
CA ALA A 34 -3.85 21.83 26.22
C ALA A 34 -2.40 22.16 25.81
N ILE A 35 -1.67 21.20 25.25
CA ILE A 35 -0.31 21.44 24.73
C ILE A 35 -0.34 22.43 23.55
N ARG A 36 -1.34 22.34 22.69
CA ARG A 36 -1.50 23.25 21.54
C ARG A 36 -1.85 24.66 22.02
N GLU A 37 -2.76 24.79 22.98
CA GLU A 37 -3.15 26.07 23.57
C GLU A 37 -1.99 26.75 24.29
N ALA A 38 -1.22 26.01 25.10
CA ALA A 38 -0.02 26.52 25.75
C ALA A 38 1.03 26.99 24.73
N ARG A 39 1.21 26.27 23.62
CA ARG A 39 2.09 26.69 22.53
C ARG A 39 1.61 27.97 21.86
N ASN A 40 0.32 28.09 21.57
CA ASN A 40 -0.25 29.29 20.95
C ASN A 40 -0.13 30.53 21.86
N ARG A 41 -0.08 30.32 23.18
CA ARG A 41 0.11 31.38 24.18
C ARG A 41 1.57 31.59 24.59
N ASN A 42 2.52 30.85 24.01
CA ASN A 42 3.94 30.83 24.42
C ASN A 42 4.15 30.55 25.93
N GLU A 43 3.26 29.79 26.54
CA GLU A 43 3.34 29.43 27.96
C GLU A 43 4.26 28.21 28.14
N PRO A 44 5.30 28.29 28.99
CA PRO A 44 6.18 27.16 29.25
C PRO A 44 5.45 26.11 30.10
N ILE A 45 5.48 24.85 29.65
CA ILE A 45 4.94 23.73 30.43
C ILE A 45 5.93 23.39 31.55
N VAL A 46 5.51 23.63 32.80
CA VAL A 46 6.39 23.51 33.97
C VAL A 46 6.62 22.04 34.35
N GLY A 47 7.88 21.73 34.68
CA GLY A 47 8.33 20.43 35.20
C GLY A 47 9.13 19.59 34.20
N LYS A 48 9.79 18.55 34.71
CA LYS A 48 10.56 17.62 33.88
C LYS A 48 9.63 16.57 33.27
N ARG A 49 9.53 16.53 31.94
CA ARG A 49 8.93 15.39 31.24
C ARG A 49 9.73 14.15 31.63
N ARG A 50 9.13 13.22 32.37
CA ARG A 50 9.71 11.87 32.54
C ARG A 50 9.85 11.28 31.14
N ARG A 51 11.07 11.31 30.60
CA ARG A 51 11.44 10.52 29.43
C ARG A 51 11.35 9.08 29.92
N HIS A 52 10.23 8.41 29.66
CA HIS A 52 10.28 6.94 29.66
C HIS A 52 11.32 6.60 28.61
N GLY A 53 12.49 6.17 29.09
CA GLY A 53 13.49 5.53 28.25
C GLY A 53 12.77 4.35 27.60
N ARG A 54 12.35 4.54 26.35
CA ARG A 54 11.91 3.43 25.51
C ARG A 54 13.05 2.43 25.59
N ARG A 55 12.82 1.23 26.15
CA ARG A 55 13.80 0.13 26.19
C ARG A 55 14.35 0.00 24.76
N LYS A 56 15.55 0.53 24.54
CA LYS A 56 16.21 0.65 23.23
C LYS A 56 17.05 -0.58 22.91
N THR A 57 17.15 -1.52 23.85
CA THR A 57 18.05 -2.67 23.77
C THR A 57 17.53 -3.69 22.78
N ASN A 58 16.27 -4.12 22.85
CA ASN A 58 15.73 -5.14 21.94
C ASN A 58 15.50 -4.64 20.50
N LYS A 59 15.25 -3.33 20.30
CA LYS A 59 14.96 -2.80 18.97
C LYS A 59 16.20 -2.84 18.05
N LYS A 60 17.40 -2.70 18.59
CA LYS A 60 18.62 -2.71 17.78
C LYS A 60 18.92 -4.09 17.21
N ASP A 61 18.68 -5.13 18.01
CA ASP A 61 18.88 -6.52 17.60
C ASP A 61 17.82 -6.90 16.53
N GLU A 62 16.55 -6.53 16.74
CA GLU A 62 15.49 -6.72 15.73
C GLU A 62 15.77 -5.97 14.42
N ASP A 63 16.32 -4.74 14.49
CA ASP A 63 16.69 -3.97 13.31
C ASP A 63 17.89 -4.63 12.59
N PHE A 64 18.85 -5.23 13.30
CA PHE A 64 19.98 -5.96 12.73
C PHE A 64 19.54 -7.26 12.03
N GLU A 65 18.78 -8.11 12.71
CA GLU A 65 18.25 -9.36 12.13
C GLU A 65 17.44 -9.08 10.85
N ARG A 66 16.65 -8.00 10.86
CA ARG A 66 15.89 -7.58 9.69
C ARG A 66 16.78 -7.09 8.55
N CYS A 67 17.85 -6.36 8.86
CA CYS A 67 18.83 -5.93 7.87
C CYS A 67 19.57 -7.12 7.25
N GLU A 68 20.01 -8.07 8.07
CA GLU A 68 20.69 -9.30 7.61
C GLU A 68 19.76 -10.14 6.74
N HIS A 69 18.51 -10.35 7.18
CA HIS A 69 17.49 -11.05 6.39
C HIS A 69 17.25 -10.38 5.03
N ASN A 70 17.11 -9.05 5.01
CA ASN A 70 16.94 -8.31 3.76
C ASN A 70 18.18 -8.41 2.86
N ALA A 71 19.39 -8.42 3.43
CA ALA A 71 20.63 -8.59 2.67
C ALA A 71 20.72 -9.99 2.05
N MET A 72 20.35 -11.04 2.80
CA MET A 72 20.26 -12.40 2.27
C MET A 72 19.23 -12.50 1.15
N LEU A 73 18.02 -11.96 1.33
CA LEU A 73 17.01 -11.93 0.27
C LEU A 73 17.48 -11.18 -0.98
N ALA A 74 18.21 -10.07 -0.82
CA ALA A 74 18.78 -9.33 -1.93
C ALA A 74 19.85 -10.14 -2.66
N ALA A 75 20.76 -10.79 -1.93
CA ALA A 75 21.78 -11.67 -2.51
C ALA A 75 21.14 -12.85 -3.26
N THR A 76 20.17 -13.54 -2.67
CA THR A 76 19.44 -14.63 -3.36
C THR A 76 18.70 -14.13 -4.60
N ALA A 77 18.07 -12.96 -4.54
CA ALA A 77 17.41 -12.37 -5.71
C ALA A 77 18.41 -11.99 -6.82
N GLU A 78 19.62 -11.56 -6.46
CA GLU A 78 20.70 -11.30 -7.41
C GLU A 78 21.24 -12.59 -8.04
N GLU A 79 21.42 -13.65 -7.26
CA GLU A 79 21.82 -14.97 -7.75
C GLU A 79 20.75 -15.55 -8.69
N MET A 80 19.47 -15.50 -8.32
CA MET A 80 18.37 -15.93 -9.21
C MET A 80 18.37 -15.16 -10.53
N LYS A 81 18.62 -13.85 -10.51
CA LYS A 81 18.79 -13.05 -11.73
C LYS A 81 20.00 -13.48 -12.55
N GLN A 82 21.09 -13.88 -11.92
CA GLN A 82 22.26 -14.37 -12.63
C GLN A 82 21.96 -15.72 -13.31
N ILE A 83 21.33 -16.65 -12.60
CA ILE A 83 20.91 -17.95 -13.13
C ILE A 83 20.00 -17.76 -14.36
N LEU A 84 18.96 -16.93 -14.25
CA LEU A 84 18.05 -16.67 -15.36
C LEU A 84 18.70 -15.93 -16.55
N LYS A 85 19.83 -15.25 -16.34
CA LYS A 85 20.61 -14.59 -17.41
C LYS A 85 21.63 -15.51 -18.07
N GLN A 86 21.92 -16.67 -17.49
CA GLN A 86 22.83 -17.62 -18.12
C GLN A 86 22.22 -18.05 -19.46
N PRO A 87 23.02 -18.14 -20.53
CA PRO A 87 22.52 -18.33 -21.89
C PRO A 87 21.64 -19.58 -22.02
N GLU A 88 22.02 -20.67 -21.36
CA GLU A 88 21.27 -21.93 -21.33
C GLU A 88 19.88 -21.77 -20.70
N CYS A 89 19.76 -21.00 -19.62
CA CYS A 89 18.48 -20.72 -18.97
C CYS A 89 17.69 -19.63 -19.71
N ALA A 90 18.37 -18.65 -20.33
CA ALA A 90 17.73 -17.57 -21.06
C ALA A 90 16.99 -18.09 -22.30
N ASP A 91 17.54 -19.09 -22.99
CA ASP A 91 16.86 -19.70 -24.13
C ASP A 91 15.63 -20.52 -23.71
N LEU A 92 15.66 -21.17 -22.54
CA LEU A 92 14.57 -22.03 -22.07
C LEU A 92 13.49 -21.30 -21.25
N LEU A 93 13.86 -20.26 -20.50
CA LEU A 93 13.01 -19.58 -19.51
C LEU A 93 12.91 -18.07 -19.75
N SER A 94 13.15 -17.61 -20.98
CA SER A 94 13.07 -16.18 -21.36
C SER A 94 11.73 -15.54 -21.01
N ASP A 95 10.64 -16.32 -21.04
CA ASP A 95 9.29 -15.85 -20.77
C ASP A 95 8.99 -15.63 -19.28
N ILE A 96 9.84 -16.14 -18.37
CA ILE A 96 9.60 -16.09 -16.93
C ILE A 96 10.33 -14.90 -16.30
N PRO A 97 9.61 -13.95 -15.66
CA PRO A 97 10.26 -12.87 -14.94
C PRO A 97 10.98 -13.39 -13.69
N TYR A 98 12.09 -12.74 -13.30
CA TYR A 98 12.85 -13.16 -12.12
C TYR A 98 12.09 -13.02 -10.79
N ASP A 99 11.04 -12.19 -10.75
CA ASP A 99 10.14 -12.02 -9.62
C ASP A 99 8.76 -12.64 -9.92
N VAL A 100 8.78 -13.84 -10.50
CA VAL A 100 7.58 -14.61 -10.82
C VAL A 100 6.78 -14.92 -9.56
N THR A 101 5.45 -14.75 -9.66
CA THR A 101 4.52 -15.20 -8.62
C THR A 101 4.14 -16.67 -8.84
N THR A 102 3.75 -17.37 -7.78
CA THR A 102 3.31 -18.77 -7.88
C THR A 102 2.18 -18.94 -8.88
N THR A 103 1.26 -17.97 -8.96
CA THR A 103 0.17 -17.98 -9.93
C THR A 103 0.60 -17.80 -11.37
N GLU A 104 1.58 -16.93 -11.63
CA GLU A 104 2.13 -16.77 -12.99
C GLU A 104 2.87 -18.03 -13.39
N LEU A 105 3.70 -18.60 -12.50
CA LEU A 105 4.44 -19.83 -12.79
C LEU A 105 3.51 -21.02 -13.09
N LEU A 106 2.46 -21.20 -12.26
CA LEU A 106 1.45 -22.24 -12.51
C LEU A 106 0.65 -21.97 -13.80
N GLY A 107 0.44 -20.70 -14.15
CA GLY A 107 -0.16 -20.29 -15.41
C GLY A 107 0.69 -20.73 -16.60
N GLU A 108 2.00 -20.44 -16.58
CA GLU A 108 2.93 -20.84 -17.65
C GLU A 108 3.03 -22.36 -17.79
N ILE A 109 3.08 -23.09 -16.67
CA ILE A 109 3.03 -24.57 -16.69
C ILE A 109 1.75 -25.05 -17.35
N ALA A 110 0.60 -24.48 -16.99
CA ALA A 110 -0.68 -24.87 -17.57
C ALA A 110 -0.79 -24.52 -19.07
N ILE A 111 -0.12 -23.45 -19.53
CA ILE A 111 -0.03 -23.12 -20.96
C ILE A 111 0.78 -24.20 -21.68
N ALA A 112 1.94 -24.58 -21.16
CA ALA A 112 2.79 -25.63 -21.73
C ALA A 112 2.06 -26.99 -21.79
N GLU A 113 1.22 -27.28 -20.79
CA GLU A 113 0.40 -28.50 -20.75
C GLU A 113 -0.87 -28.43 -21.62
N GLY A 114 -1.20 -27.26 -22.19
CA GLY A 114 -2.41 -27.05 -23.00
C GLY A 114 -3.72 -27.05 -22.19
N ARG A 115 -3.66 -26.86 -20.87
CA ARG A 115 -4.83 -26.83 -19.96
C ARG A 115 -5.19 -25.43 -19.47
N ALA A 116 -4.42 -24.41 -19.86
CA ALA A 116 -4.64 -23.05 -19.42
C ALA A 116 -5.94 -22.44 -19.96
N THR A 117 -6.60 -21.67 -19.11
CA THR A 117 -7.67 -20.73 -19.51
C THR A 117 -7.14 -19.31 -19.43
N THR A 118 -7.06 -18.63 -20.58
CA THR A 118 -6.55 -17.26 -20.70
C THR A 118 -7.73 -16.30 -20.77
N ILE A 119 -7.69 -15.22 -19.97
CA ILE A 119 -8.74 -14.22 -19.90
C ILE A 119 -8.10 -12.84 -19.94
N TYR A 120 -8.64 -11.95 -20.77
CA TYR A 120 -8.16 -10.58 -20.88
C TYR A 120 -9.06 -9.67 -20.05
N VAL A 121 -8.47 -8.87 -19.16
CA VAL A 121 -9.22 -7.93 -18.32
C VAL A 121 -8.83 -6.50 -18.65
N GLU A 122 -9.73 -5.81 -19.34
CA GLU A 122 -9.61 -4.40 -19.66
C GLU A 122 -9.82 -3.53 -18.41
N ARG A 123 -8.95 -2.53 -18.28
CA ARG A 123 -8.95 -1.58 -17.18
C ARG A 123 -9.00 -0.17 -17.74
N ASP A 124 -9.90 0.67 -17.21
CA ASP A 124 -10.03 2.05 -17.68
C ASP A 124 -8.74 2.84 -17.40
N GLY A 125 -8.05 3.26 -18.47
CA GLY A 125 -6.82 4.06 -18.39
C GLY A 125 -5.56 3.31 -17.95
N LEU A 126 -5.59 1.97 -17.90
CA LEU A 126 -4.44 1.12 -17.59
C LEU A 126 -4.28 0.03 -18.67
N SER A 127 -3.14 -0.65 -18.69
CA SER A 127 -2.93 -1.79 -19.58
C SER A 127 -3.91 -2.94 -19.27
N THR A 128 -4.35 -3.64 -20.31
CA THR A 128 -5.11 -4.88 -20.18
C THR A 128 -4.30 -5.90 -19.39
N LEU A 129 -4.94 -6.58 -18.43
CA LEU A 129 -4.33 -7.68 -17.69
C LEU A 129 -4.59 -8.98 -18.44
N THR A 130 -3.53 -9.71 -18.77
CA THR A 130 -3.63 -11.11 -19.19
C THR A 130 -3.65 -11.97 -17.94
N ILE A 131 -4.74 -12.71 -17.73
CA ILE A 131 -4.92 -13.60 -16.60
C ILE A 131 -4.92 -15.03 -17.13
N VAL A 132 -3.99 -15.84 -16.64
CA VAL A 132 -3.87 -17.25 -17.00
C VAL A 132 -4.27 -18.08 -15.78
N LEU A 133 -5.28 -18.93 -15.94
CA LEU A 133 -5.76 -19.80 -14.88
C LEU A 133 -5.28 -21.24 -15.15
N HIS A 134 -4.68 -21.84 -14.13
CA HIS A 134 -4.09 -23.18 -14.22
C HIS A 134 -5.10 -24.33 -13.93
N GLN A 135 -6.33 -23.99 -13.56
CA GLN A 135 -7.31 -24.96 -13.09
C GLN A 135 -8.12 -25.49 -14.28
N GLU A 136 -8.42 -26.79 -14.28
CA GLU A 136 -9.22 -27.42 -15.34
C GLU A 136 -10.65 -26.85 -15.41
N GLN A 137 -11.25 -26.57 -14.25
CA GLN A 137 -12.57 -25.95 -14.13
C GLN A 137 -12.44 -24.68 -13.28
N PRO A 138 -12.00 -23.56 -13.86
CA PRO A 138 -11.80 -22.34 -13.12
C PRO A 138 -13.14 -21.79 -12.60
N THR A 139 -13.12 -21.25 -11.39
CA THR A 139 -14.27 -20.55 -10.80
C THR A 139 -14.07 -19.04 -10.86
N ILE A 140 -15.17 -18.30 -10.74
CA ILE A 140 -15.12 -16.83 -10.68
C ILE A 140 -14.31 -16.31 -9.48
N ALA A 141 -14.30 -17.04 -8.35
CA ALA A 141 -13.45 -16.70 -7.21
C ALA A 141 -11.96 -16.80 -7.55
N ASN A 142 -11.58 -17.85 -8.29
CA ASN A 142 -10.20 -18.08 -8.72
C ASN A 142 -9.76 -17.00 -9.72
N LEU A 143 -10.62 -16.63 -10.66
CA LEU A 143 -10.38 -15.49 -11.55
C LEU A 143 -10.17 -14.19 -10.77
N LYS A 144 -11.04 -13.87 -9.81
CA LYS A 144 -10.92 -12.66 -8.99
C LYS A 144 -9.65 -12.63 -8.14
N HIS A 145 -9.24 -13.79 -7.62
CA HIS A 145 -8.00 -13.94 -6.88
C HIS A 145 -6.80 -13.66 -7.79
N ALA A 146 -6.74 -14.32 -8.95
CA ALA A 146 -5.67 -14.17 -9.92
C ALA A 146 -5.56 -12.72 -10.44
N ILE A 147 -6.68 -12.04 -10.71
CA ILE A 147 -6.68 -10.61 -11.06
C ILE A 147 -6.02 -9.77 -9.97
N GLY A 148 -6.32 -10.06 -8.71
CA GLY A 148 -5.76 -9.35 -7.58
C GLY A 148 -4.25 -9.53 -7.44
N GLU A 149 -3.79 -10.76 -7.56
CA GLU A 149 -2.38 -11.14 -7.44
C GLU A 149 -1.55 -10.61 -8.61
N ILE A 150 -1.97 -10.87 -9.85
CA ILE A 150 -1.25 -10.41 -11.05
C ILE A 150 -1.20 -8.89 -11.10
N SER A 151 -2.31 -8.20 -10.76
CA SER A 151 -2.29 -6.74 -10.69
C SER A 151 -1.37 -6.22 -9.59
N HIS A 152 -1.24 -6.92 -8.47
CA HIS A 152 -0.30 -6.54 -7.40
C HIS A 152 1.15 -6.75 -7.84
N ALA A 153 1.44 -7.87 -8.50
CA ALA A 153 2.75 -8.18 -9.07
C ALA A 153 3.17 -7.11 -10.10
N GLN A 154 2.31 -6.81 -11.08
CA GLN A 154 2.55 -5.76 -12.07
C GLN A 154 2.77 -4.38 -11.42
N HIS A 155 1.96 -4.03 -10.42
CA HIS A 155 2.14 -2.77 -9.71
C HIS A 155 3.49 -2.70 -9.00
N THR A 156 3.87 -3.77 -8.31
CA THR A 156 5.15 -3.86 -7.59
C THR A 156 6.34 -3.75 -8.54
N ARG A 157 6.29 -4.43 -9.69
CA ARG A 157 7.28 -4.32 -10.77
C ARG A 157 7.40 -2.88 -11.27
N THR A 158 6.26 -2.26 -11.62
CA THR A 158 6.21 -0.86 -12.09
C THR A 158 6.81 0.11 -11.07
N GLN A 159 6.50 -0.07 -9.78
CA GLN A 159 7.02 0.81 -8.73
C GLN A 159 8.53 0.64 -8.54
N ARG A 160 9.02 -0.61 -8.62
CA ARG A 160 10.45 -0.88 -8.58
C ARG A 160 11.16 -0.23 -9.76
N ASP A 161 10.65 -0.39 -10.97
CA ASP A 161 11.28 0.19 -12.17
C ASP A 161 11.34 1.72 -12.08
N ARG A 162 10.26 2.35 -11.61
CA ARG A 162 10.25 3.80 -11.31
C ARG A 162 11.22 4.19 -10.20
N HIS A 163 11.39 3.35 -9.19
CA HIS A 163 12.35 3.60 -8.10
C HIS A 163 13.79 3.48 -8.61
N GLU A 164 14.12 2.42 -9.33
CA GLU A 164 15.45 2.22 -9.94
C GLU A 164 15.78 3.34 -10.93
N GLU A 165 14.83 3.77 -11.76
CA GLU A 165 15.01 4.90 -12.68
C GLU A 165 15.28 6.22 -11.93
N ARG A 166 14.58 6.46 -10.80
CA ARG A 166 14.89 7.62 -9.93
C ARG A 166 16.31 7.56 -9.36
N LEU A 167 16.79 6.38 -8.98
CA LEU A 167 18.17 6.20 -8.50
C LEU A 167 19.18 6.42 -9.62
N ARG A 168 18.93 5.88 -10.82
CA ARG A 168 19.77 6.08 -12.01
C ARG A 168 19.93 7.56 -12.34
N ARG A 169 18.84 8.34 -12.36
CA ARG A 169 18.87 9.79 -12.62
C ARG A 169 19.66 10.58 -11.58
N ARG A 170 19.76 10.08 -10.35
CA ARG A 170 20.54 10.69 -9.28
C ARG A 170 22.01 10.30 -9.30
N GLY A 171 22.45 9.46 -10.24
CA GLY A 171 23.82 8.96 -10.30
C GLY A 171 24.18 8.01 -9.15
N ILE A 172 23.19 7.51 -8.41
CA ILE A 172 23.39 6.55 -7.31
C ILE A 172 23.53 5.16 -7.95
N THR A 173 24.75 4.78 -8.29
CA THR A 173 25.07 3.42 -8.71
C THR A 173 25.12 2.50 -7.48
N LYS A 174 24.61 1.27 -7.62
CA LYS A 174 24.47 0.26 -6.54
C LYS A 174 25.79 -0.09 -5.82
N THR A 175 26.94 0.42 -6.26
CA THR A 175 28.26 -0.12 -5.94
C THR A 175 29.15 0.69 -4.98
N LYS A 176 28.77 1.86 -4.45
CA LYS A 176 29.66 2.57 -3.49
C LYS A 176 29.03 3.26 -2.27
N GLN A 177 27.71 3.42 -2.17
CA GLN A 177 27.10 4.19 -1.06
C GLN A 177 26.42 3.36 0.04
N ALA A 178 26.21 2.05 -0.12
CA ALA A 178 25.64 1.23 0.94
C ALA A 178 26.54 1.12 2.20
N ILE A 179 27.85 1.35 2.04
CA ILE A 179 28.83 1.32 3.14
C ILE A 179 28.98 2.70 3.80
N ASP A 180 28.80 3.81 3.08
CA ASP A 180 28.98 5.17 3.61
C ASP A 180 27.69 5.82 4.14
N GLU A 181 26.51 5.46 3.62
CA GLU A 181 25.24 6.04 4.08
C GLU A 181 24.75 5.50 5.44
N LEU A 182 25.35 4.40 5.95
CA LEU A 182 25.11 3.95 7.33
C LEU A 182 25.79 4.85 8.39
N LYS A 183 26.67 5.78 7.98
CA LYS A 183 27.45 6.63 8.90
C LYS A 183 27.07 8.11 8.94
N SER A 184 26.23 8.63 8.04
CA SER A 184 25.85 10.06 8.08
C SER A 184 24.34 10.31 7.96
N CYS A 185 23.64 10.18 9.08
CA CYS A 185 22.34 10.82 9.26
C CYS A 185 22.47 12.03 10.20
N VAL A 186 22.76 13.19 9.63
CA VAL A 186 22.37 14.50 10.17
C VAL A 186 21.44 15.14 9.13
N PRO A 187 20.19 15.50 9.47
CA PRO A 187 19.27 16.05 8.48
C PRO A 187 19.55 17.55 8.27
N GLN A 188 19.96 17.93 7.06
CA GLN A 188 19.85 19.31 6.57
C GLN A 188 18.73 19.40 5.52
N GLN A 189 17.80 20.32 5.76
CA GLN A 189 16.72 20.69 4.83
C GLN A 189 17.30 21.38 3.60
N VAL A 190 16.86 20.98 2.41
CA VAL A 190 16.91 21.83 1.22
C VAL A 190 15.54 21.85 0.55
N ASP A 191 15.01 23.07 0.40
CA ASP A 191 13.77 23.41 -0.29
C ASP A 191 13.95 23.29 -1.81
N SER A 192 13.07 22.55 -2.48
CA SER A 192 12.91 22.60 -3.94
C SER A 192 11.52 22.10 -4.33
N MET A 193 10.66 23.01 -4.81
CA MET A 193 9.32 22.71 -5.32
C MET A 193 9.37 22.17 -6.76
N PRO A 194 8.59 21.12 -7.12
CA PRO A 194 8.43 20.71 -8.52
C PRO A 194 7.22 21.39 -9.20
N PRO A 195 7.22 21.53 -10.54
CA PRO A 195 6.16 22.20 -11.28
C PRO A 195 4.88 21.36 -11.33
N ARG A 196 3.75 22.05 -11.18
CA ARG A 196 2.40 21.47 -11.31
C ARG A 196 2.05 21.29 -12.79
N SER A 197 1.99 20.04 -13.24
CA SER A 197 1.30 19.69 -14.48
C SER A 197 -0.12 19.22 -14.15
N THR A 198 -1.10 19.91 -14.74
CA THR A 198 -2.54 19.68 -14.62
C THR A 198 -2.98 18.51 -15.49
N GLY A 199 -3.54 17.45 -14.89
CA GLY A 199 -4.28 16.44 -15.64
C GLY A 199 -4.32 15.02 -15.08
N GLU A 200 -3.53 14.67 -14.06
CA GLU A 200 -3.52 13.30 -13.54
C GLU A 200 -4.56 13.10 -12.44
N LEU A 201 -5.48 12.17 -12.69
CA LEU A 201 -6.43 11.61 -11.74
C LEU A 201 -5.73 11.28 -10.41
N VAL A 202 -6.06 12.06 -9.38
CA VAL A 202 -5.96 11.81 -7.93
C VAL A 202 -5.01 10.67 -7.52
N CYS A 203 -3.71 10.86 -7.74
CA CYS A 203 -2.70 10.23 -6.92
C CYS A 203 -2.61 11.03 -5.61
N SER A 204 -3.19 10.51 -4.53
CA SER A 204 -3.12 11.12 -3.18
C SER A 204 -1.70 11.16 -2.58
N SER A 205 -0.68 10.72 -3.33
CA SER A 205 0.72 10.62 -2.93
C SER A 205 1.40 11.96 -2.69
N LEU A 206 0.93 13.06 -3.29
CA LEU A 206 1.66 14.34 -3.25
C LEU A 206 1.29 15.26 -2.07
N ARG A 207 0.21 15.00 -1.33
CA ARG A 207 -0.34 16.00 -0.39
C ARG A 207 0.07 15.82 1.07
N ASN A 208 0.41 14.60 1.48
CA ASN A 208 0.93 14.33 2.82
C ASN A 208 2.20 13.52 2.61
N GLY A 209 3.34 13.94 3.17
CA GLY A 209 4.64 13.23 3.06
C GLY A 209 4.70 11.85 3.72
N HIS A 210 3.61 11.09 3.66
CA HIS A 210 3.54 9.67 3.85
C HIS A 210 3.39 9.02 2.47
N GLU A 211 4.17 7.98 2.17
CA GLU A 211 3.80 7.02 1.14
C GLU A 211 2.43 6.43 1.54
N HIS A 212 1.35 7.07 1.12
CA HIS A 212 0.04 6.45 1.15
C HIS A 212 0.17 5.27 0.22
N ARG A 213 0.40 4.11 0.83
CA ARG A 213 0.22 2.78 0.27
C ARG A 213 -0.97 2.84 -0.70
N ALA A 214 -0.69 2.99 -1.99
CA ALA A 214 -1.69 2.94 -3.05
C ALA A 214 -2.07 1.47 -3.26
N HIS A 215 -2.47 0.81 -2.19
CA HIS A 215 -2.92 -0.57 -2.22
C HIS A 215 -4.38 -0.52 -2.64
N VAL A 216 -4.64 -1.07 -3.82
CA VAL A 216 -5.99 -1.26 -4.31
C VAL A 216 -6.75 -2.14 -3.31
N SER A 217 -7.87 -1.64 -2.80
CA SER A 217 -8.75 -2.47 -1.97
C SER A 217 -9.57 -3.38 -2.88
N TRP A 218 -9.05 -4.57 -3.18
CA TRP A 218 -9.77 -5.57 -3.98
C TRP A 218 -11.13 -5.92 -3.41
N ARG A 219 -11.26 -5.97 -2.08
CA ARG A 219 -12.56 -6.15 -1.41
C ARG A 219 -13.54 -5.03 -1.74
N PHE A 220 -13.08 -3.78 -1.83
CA PHE A 220 -13.94 -2.67 -2.26
C PHE A 220 -14.29 -2.79 -3.75
N LEU A 221 -13.30 -3.07 -4.60
CA LEU A 221 -13.52 -3.24 -6.04
C LEU A 221 -14.57 -4.31 -6.31
N TRP A 222 -14.44 -5.51 -5.74
CA TRP A 222 -15.42 -6.59 -5.93
C TRP A 222 -16.80 -6.31 -5.34
N ARG A 223 -16.91 -5.35 -4.40
CA ARG A 223 -18.19 -4.89 -3.84
C ARG A 223 -18.86 -3.84 -4.72
N ALA A 224 -18.09 -2.91 -5.28
CA ALA A 224 -18.58 -1.77 -6.05
C ALA A 224 -18.70 -2.08 -7.55
N PHE A 225 -17.84 -2.94 -8.06
CA PHE A 225 -17.72 -3.30 -9.47
C PHE A 225 -18.01 -4.78 -9.67
N THR A 226 -18.43 -5.10 -10.89
CA THR A 226 -18.65 -6.45 -11.40
C THR A 226 -17.88 -6.60 -12.70
N LEU A 227 -17.57 -7.83 -13.06
CA LEU A 227 -17.00 -8.12 -14.38
C LEU A 227 -18.14 -8.13 -15.40
N PHE A 228 -17.87 -7.55 -16.56
CA PHE A 228 -18.76 -7.48 -17.70
C PHE A 228 -18.04 -8.16 -18.86
N ASN A 229 -18.66 -9.15 -19.47
CA ASN A 229 -18.11 -9.79 -20.64
C ASN A 229 -18.40 -8.91 -21.86
N VAL A 230 -17.35 -8.46 -22.54
CA VAL A 230 -17.43 -7.58 -23.70
C VAL A 230 -18.01 -8.33 -24.90
N ASP A 231 -17.68 -9.62 -25.03
CA ASP A 231 -18.07 -10.45 -26.16
C ASP A 231 -19.56 -10.82 -26.09
N THR A 232 -20.03 -11.22 -24.90
CA THR A 232 -21.44 -11.61 -24.70
C THR A 232 -22.35 -10.45 -24.31
N ASN A 233 -21.79 -9.27 -24.03
CA ASN A 233 -22.49 -8.09 -23.54
C ASN A 233 -23.30 -8.31 -22.24
N GLN A 234 -22.89 -9.28 -21.40
CA GLN A 234 -23.60 -9.63 -20.18
C GLN A 234 -22.77 -9.32 -18.91
N PRO A 235 -23.38 -8.75 -17.86
CA PRO A 235 -22.74 -8.59 -16.57
C PRO A 235 -22.68 -9.94 -15.84
N ILE A 236 -21.50 -10.32 -15.36
CA ILE A 236 -21.29 -11.57 -14.64
C ILE A 236 -21.85 -11.45 -13.22
N ASN A 237 -22.80 -12.31 -12.86
CA ASN A 237 -23.36 -12.31 -11.51
C ASN A 237 -22.57 -13.24 -10.58
N ASP A 238 -21.68 -12.65 -9.80
CA ASP A 238 -20.90 -13.35 -8.79
C ASP A 238 -21.54 -13.24 -7.39
N GLU A 239 -22.65 -13.92 -7.13
CA GLU A 239 -23.23 -13.91 -5.77
C GLU A 239 -22.51 -14.85 -4.80
N ASN A 240 -22.01 -15.99 -5.30
CA ASN A 240 -21.52 -17.07 -4.45
C ASN A 240 -20.03 -17.42 -4.66
N GLY A 241 -19.34 -16.90 -5.69
CA GLY A 241 -17.94 -17.24 -5.97
C GLY A 241 -17.71 -18.63 -6.57
N ARG A 242 -18.70 -19.52 -6.50
CA ARG A 242 -18.59 -20.96 -6.80
C ARG A 242 -18.95 -21.35 -8.22
N ALA A 243 -19.60 -20.45 -8.98
CA ALA A 243 -19.94 -20.72 -10.36
C ALA A 243 -18.65 -20.88 -11.18
N THR A 244 -18.62 -21.89 -12.04
CA THR A 244 -17.51 -22.06 -12.97
C THR A 244 -17.55 -20.96 -14.03
N LEU A 245 -16.42 -20.69 -14.67
CA LEU A 245 -16.38 -19.68 -15.73
C LEU A 245 -17.25 -20.09 -16.92
N THR A 246 -17.28 -21.39 -17.25
CA THR A 246 -18.15 -21.96 -18.29
C THR A 246 -19.63 -21.75 -17.99
N ASP A 247 -20.08 -21.97 -16.75
CA ASP A 247 -21.47 -21.73 -16.35
C ASP A 247 -21.89 -20.26 -16.47
N LEU A 248 -20.92 -19.35 -16.34
CA LEU A 248 -21.12 -17.91 -16.48
C LEU A 248 -20.97 -17.42 -17.92
N GLY A 249 -20.77 -18.31 -18.89
CA GLY A 249 -20.57 -17.98 -20.30
C GLY A 249 -19.25 -17.24 -20.56
N ILE A 250 -18.21 -17.55 -19.78
CA ILE A 250 -16.86 -17.00 -19.96
C ILE A 250 -16.02 -18.11 -20.59
N GLU A 251 -15.66 -17.91 -21.85
CA GLU A 251 -14.85 -18.84 -22.62
C GLU A 251 -13.34 -18.49 -22.55
N ASN A 252 -12.50 -19.40 -23.05
CA ASN A 252 -11.07 -19.13 -23.20
C ASN A 252 -10.84 -18.00 -24.21
N GLY A 253 -10.01 -17.02 -23.86
CA GLY A 253 -9.75 -15.82 -24.64
C GLY A 253 -10.79 -14.71 -24.46
N ALA A 254 -11.78 -14.88 -23.58
CA ALA A 254 -12.80 -13.86 -23.36
C ALA A 254 -12.22 -12.55 -22.83
N THR A 255 -12.81 -11.44 -23.26
CA THR A 255 -12.45 -10.09 -22.81
C THR A 255 -13.45 -9.57 -21.80
N LEU A 256 -12.96 -9.23 -20.60
CA LEU A 256 -13.75 -8.76 -19.48
C LEU A 256 -13.41 -7.31 -19.14
N LYS A 257 -14.43 -6.55 -18.76
CA LYS A 257 -14.30 -5.16 -18.29
C LYS A 257 -14.88 -4.99 -16.89
N PHE A 258 -14.28 -4.10 -16.10
CA PHE A 258 -14.91 -3.64 -14.86
C PHE A 258 -16.06 -2.67 -15.13
N VAL A 259 -17.25 -2.95 -14.60
CA VAL A 259 -18.36 -2.00 -14.61
C VAL A 259 -18.99 -1.89 -13.24
N HIS A 260 -19.49 -0.70 -12.91
CA HIS A 260 -20.10 -0.44 -11.60
C HIS A 260 -21.34 -1.34 -11.39
N ARG A 261 -21.34 -2.12 -10.30
CA ARG A 261 -22.35 -3.15 -10.01
C ARG A 261 -23.77 -2.57 -9.94
N VAL A 262 -23.91 -1.34 -9.43
CA VAL A 262 -25.20 -0.66 -9.30
C VAL A 262 -25.88 -0.40 -10.64
N LYS A 263 -25.11 -0.31 -11.75
CA LYS A 263 -25.65 -0.08 -13.09
C LYS A 263 -26.52 -1.24 -13.57
N TYR A 264 -26.19 -2.48 -13.19
CA TYR A 264 -26.86 -3.68 -13.68
C TYR A 264 -27.65 -4.43 -12.60
N PHE A 265 -27.18 -4.40 -11.34
CA PHE A 265 -27.79 -5.17 -10.25
C PHE A 265 -28.48 -4.27 -9.19
N GLY A 266 -28.53 -2.96 -9.42
CA GLY A 266 -29.11 -2.00 -8.48
C GLY A 266 -28.34 -1.88 -7.16
N ARG A 267 -28.89 -1.08 -6.22
CA ARG A 267 -28.33 -0.93 -4.88
C ARG A 267 -28.84 -2.07 -3.99
N LYS A 268 -27.98 -3.03 -3.65
CA LYS A 268 -28.29 -3.99 -2.58
C LYS A 268 -28.33 -3.23 -1.24
N ARG A 269 -29.53 -2.86 -0.78
CA ARG A 269 -29.74 -2.48 0.63
C ARG A 269 -29.57 -3.75 1.45
N LYS A 270 -28.65 -3.75 2.41
CA LYS A 270 -28.62 -4.81 3.43
C LYS A 270 -29.96 -4.79 4.15
N LYS A 271 -30.72 -5.88 4.05
CA LYS A 271 -31.70 -6.23 5.08
C LYS A 271 -30.92 -6.75 6.29
#